data_AF-A0A9D5QGH4-F1
#
_entry.id   AF-A0A9D5QGH4-F1
#
_cell.length_a   1.000
_cell.length_b   1.000
_cell.length_c   1.000
_cell.angle_alpha   90.00
_cell.angle_beta   90.00
_cell.angle_gamma   90.00
#
_symmetry.space_group_name_H-M   'P 1'
#
loop_
_entity.id
_entity.type
_entity.pdbx_description
1 polymer ?
#
loop_
_entity_poly.entity_id
_entity_poly.type
_entity_poly.pdbx_seq_one_letter_code
_entity_poly.pdbx_strand_id
1 'polypeptide(L)'
;MWFLGLYRFYISLAAGAAAFFFLWHTVWAWLLVTPGVRLAWFFAERALNAWRMDRDFQRHIAAFRQELGPYGIRIANKADANPRVKKSLAEVFTASPSKLKKTVEQLEVMDTLFRAGMRPEGDEYLLHDLKLKYGRRRLERENARDPDTPSSHGASDVST
;
A
#
# COMPACT_ATOMS: atom_id res chain seq x y z
N MET A 1 -13.00 9.20 5.70
CA MET A 1 -11.72 9.87 6.00
C MET A 1 -11.87 11.24 6.69
N TRP A 2 -13.07 11.85 6.73
CA TRP A 2 -13.29 13.18 7.31
C TRP A 2 -13.17 13.24 8.85
N PHE A 3 -13.65 12.22 9.56
CA PHE A 3 -13.56 12.11 11.03
C PHE A 3 -12.13 12.12 11.57
N LEU A 4 -11.18 11.49 10.86
CA LEU A 4 -9.76 11.52 11.23
C LEU A 4 -9.16 12.93 11.06
N GLY A 5 -9.64 13.72 10.10
CA GLY A 5 -9.20 15.10 9.90
C GLY A 5 -9.60 16.02 11.06
N LEU A 6 -10.85 15.91 11.51
CA LEU A 6 -11.35 16.64 12.68
C LEU A 6 -10.59 16.27 13.96
N TYR A 7 -10.41 14.97 14.22
CA TYR A 7 -9.63 14.49 15.37
C TYR A 7 -8.21 15.07 15.42
N ARG A 8 -7.53 15.13 14.27
CA ARG A 8 -6.17 15.68 14.15
C ARG A 8 -6.13 17.19 14.38
N PHE A 9 -7.17 17.91 14.00
CA PHE A 9 -7.30 19.34 14.30
C PHE A 9 -7.47 19.58 15.81
N TYR A 10 -8.34 18.83 16.49
CA TYR A 10 -8.58 18.97 17.93
C TYR A 10 -7.34 18.62 18.78
N ILE A 11 -6.59 17.57 18.43
CA ILE A 11 -5.32 17.25 19.11
C ILE A 11 -4.31 18.38 18.95
N SER A 12 -4.18 18.93 17.74
CA SER A 12 -3.25 20.03 17.48
C SER A 12 -3.64 21.29 18.25
N LEU A 13 -4.93 21.56 18.39
CA LEU A 13 -5.46 22.69 19.15
C LEU A 13 -5.24 22.50 20.67
N ALA A 14 -5.50 21.29 21.18
CA ALA A 14 -5.31 20.92 22.58
C ALA A 14 -3.82 20.93 22.98
N ALA A 15 -2.93 20.45 22.10
CA ALA A 15 -1.48 20.50 22.33
C ALA A 15 -0.96 21.95 22.37
N GLY A 16 -1.48 22.81 21.49
CA GLY A 16 -1.20 24.25 21.55
C GLY A 16 -1.69 24.87 22.87
N ALA A 17 -2.94 24.61 23.25
CA ALA A 17 -3.53 25.14 24.49
C ALA A 17 -2.75 24.67 25.74
N ALA A 18 -2.33 23.40 25.79
CA ALA A 18 -1.50 22.86 26.86
C ALA A 18 -0.11 23.54 26.89
N ALA A 19 0.52 23.76 25.74
CA ALA A 19 1.82 24.45 25.68
C ALA A 19 1.73 25.92 26.13
N PHE A 20 0.65 26.61 25.79
CA PHE A 20 0.39 27.99 26.22
C PHE A 20 0.20 28.09 27.75
N PHE A 21 -0.46 27.10 28.35
CA PHE A 21 -0.73 27.09 29.78
C PHE A 21 0.49 26.70 30.63
N PHE A 22 1.38 25.85 30.11
CA PHE A 22 2.47 25.25 30.91
C PHE A 22 3.88 25.79 30.65
N LEU A 23 4.23 26.20 29.42
CA LEU A 23 5.65 26.45 29.07
C LEU A 23 6.01 27.93 28.91
N TRP A 24 5.14 28.71 28.27
CA TRP A 24 5.38 30.12 28.01
C TRP A 24 4.01 30.73 27.75
N HIS A 25 3.53 31.63 28.62
CA HIS A 25 2.33 32.46 28.40
C HIS A 25 2.56 33.48 27.28
N THR A 26 3.04 33.01 26.13
CA THR A 26 3.43 33.82 24.99
C THR A 26 2.63 33.31 23.81
N VAL A 27 1.81 34.20 23.24
CA VAL A 27 0.97 33.90 22.06
C VAL A 27 1.80 33.34 20.89
N TRP A 28 3.07 33.75 20.79
CA TRP A 28 4.03 33.24 19.81
C TRP A 28 4.38 31.76 19.99
N ALA A 29 4.44 31.25 21.22
CA ALA A 29 4.69 29.84 21.46
C ALA A 29 3.51 28.99 20.94
N TRP A 30 2.28 29.46 21.12
CA TRP A 30 1.08 28.80 20.58
C TRP A 30 1.11 28.75 19.05
N LEU A 31 1.38 29.88 18.39
CA LEU A 31 1.43 29.99 16.93
C LEU A 31 2.53 29.12 16.29
N LEU A 32 3.63 28.82 16.99
CA LEU A 32 4.69 27.94 16.48
C LEU A 32 4.44 26.46 16.81
N VAL A 33 3.89 26.16 17.98
CA VAL A 33 3.66 24.77 18.42
C VAL A 33 2.58 24.09 17.59
N THR A 34 1.47 24.78 17.27
CA THR A 34 0.38 24.18 16.47
C THR A 34 0.82 23.70 15.08
N PRO A 35 1.48 24.50 14.22
CA PRO A 35 2.00 24.02 12.95
C PRO A 35 3.17 23.03 13.14
N GLY A 36 3.98 23.19 14.20
CA GLY A 36 5.07 22.27 14.53
C GLY A 36 4.57 20.85 14.82
N VAL A 37 3.53 20.71 15.65
CA VAL A 37 2.88 19.41 15.93
C VAL A 37 2.29 18.81 14.67
N ARG A 38 1.69 19.63 13.80
CA ARG A 38 1.12 19.16 12.53
C ARG A 38 2.19 18.62 11.58
N LEU A 39 3.33 19.31 11.48
CA LEU A 39 4.49 18.84 10.71
C LEU A 39 5.05 17.55 11.30
N ALA A 40 5.29 17.52 12.62
CA ALA A 40 5.79 16.34 13.32
C ALA A 40 4.89 15.12 13.09
N TRP A 41 3.56 15.30 13.15
CA TRP A 41 2.61 14.24 12.86
C TRP A 41 2.67 13.76 11.41
N PHE A 42 2.79 14.68 10.45
CA PHE A 42 2.96 14.32 9.05
C PHE A 42 4.23 13.49 8.81
N PHE A 43 5.34 13.87 9.44
CA PHE A 43 6.58 13.09 9.41
C PHE A 43 6.41 11.72 10.10
N ALA A 44 5.73 11.66 11.24
CA ALA A 44 5.45 10.42 11.95
C ALA A 44 4.63 9.45 11.09
N GLU A 45 3.57 9.92 10.43
CA GLU A 45 2.78 9.09 9.51
C GLU A 45 3.58 8.63 8.30
N ARG A 46 4.40 9.52 7.74
CA ARG A 46 5.27 9.18 6.61
C ARG A 46 6.28 8.10 7.00
N ALA A 47 6.92 8.24 8.15
CA ALA A 47 7.87 7.26 8.68
C ALA A 47 7.19 5.92 8.98
N LEU A 48 6.02 5.95 9.61
CA LEU A 48 5.27 4.75 9.96
C LEU A 48 4.76 3.99 8.72
N ASN A 49 4.33 4.71 7.68
CA ASN A 49 3.96 4.11 6.40
C ASN A 49 5.17 3.50 5.68
N ALA A 50 6.32 4.20 5.69
CA ALA A 50 7.56 3.66 5.11
C ALA A 50 8.03 2.40 5.84
N TRP A 51 7.95 2.38 7.18
CA TRP A 51 8.31 1.22 7.99
C TRP A 51 7.37 0.03 7.74
N ARG A 52 6.05 0.27 7.67
CA ARG A 52 5.09 -0.78 7.32
C ARG A 52 5.36 -1.37 5.94
N MET A 53 5.59 -0.49 4.96
CA MET A 53 5.92 -0.89 3.59
C MET A 53 7.20 -1.74 3.54
N ASP A 54 8.23 -1.33 4.27
CA ASP A 54 9.50 -2.08 4.34
C ASP A 54 9.31 -3.45 5.00
N ARG A 55 8.56 -3.50 6.09
CA ARG A 55 8.25 -4.75 6.78
C ARG A 55 7.48 -5.73 5.90
N ASP A 56 6.46 -5.25 5.20
CA ASP A 56 5.66 -6.09 4.29
C ASP A 56 6.50 -6.54 3.09
N PHE A 57 7.36 -5.66 2.58
CA PHE A 57 8.31 -6.01 1.53
C PHE A 57 9.27 -7.12 1.95
N GLN A 58 9.95 -6.97 3.09
CA GLN A 58 10.90 -7.98 3.59
C GLN A 58 10.24 -9.35 3.83
N ARG A 59 8.97 -9.37 4.27
CA ARG A 59 8.23 -10.62 4.50
C ARG A 59 7.94 -11.38 3.21
N HIS A 60 7.60 -10.67 2.14
CA HIS A 60 7.10 -11.30 0.90
C HIS A 60 8.16 -11.40 -0.20
N ILE A 61 9.25 -10.65 -0.13
CA ILE A 61 10.25 -10.60 -1.21
C ILE A 61 10.92 -11.95 -1.46
N ALA A 62 11.17 -12.75 -0.42
CA ALA A 62 11.77 -14.07 -0.55
C ALA A 62 10.87 -15.03 -1.36
N ALA A 63 9.58 -15.11 -0.99
CA ALA A 63 8.59 -15.91 -1.71
C ALA A 63 8.41 -15.40 -3.15
N PHE A 64 8.36 -14.08 -3.34
CA PHE A 64 8.26 -13.46 -4.66
C PHE A 64 9.44 -13.84 -5.58
N ARG A 65 10.68 -13.79 -5.05
CA ARG A 65 11.89 -14.20 -5.77
C ARG A 65 11.84 -15.69 -6.15
N GLN A 66 11.41 -16.54 -5.23
CA GLN A 66 11.34 -17.99 -5.44
C GLN A 66 10.28 -18.38 -6.49
N GLU A 67 9.10 -17.76 -6.42
CA GLU A 67 7.96 -18.15 -7.26
C GLU A 67 8.02 -17.63 -8.70
N LEU A 68 8.64 -16.47 -8.90
CA LEU A 68 8.71 -15.79 -10.19
C LEU A 68 10.09 -15.92 -10.85
N GLY A 69 11.03 -16.56 -10.17
CA GLY A 69 12.34 -16.91 -10.71
C GLY A 69 13.17 -15.69 -11.16
N PRO A 70 13.89 -15.77 -12.29
CA PRO A 70 14.84 -14.73 -12.72
C PRO A 70 14.23 -13.33 -12.87
N TYR A 71 13.00 -13.25 -13.40
CA TYR A 71 12.31 -11.97 -13.59
C TYR A 71 11.85 -11.36 -12.26
N GLY A 72 11.39 -12.20 -11.33
CA GLY A 72 11.08 -11.79 -9.96
C GLY A 72 12.30 -11.23 -9.24
N ILE A 73 13.46 -11.90 -9.38
CA ILE A 73 14.73 -11.44 -8.79
C ILE A 73 15.15 -10.08 -9.38
N ARG A 74 15.07 -9.90 -10.71
CA ARG A 74 15.42 -8.63 -11.37
C ARG A 74 14.59 -7.47 -10.83
N ILE A 75 13.27 -7.64 -10.75
CA ILE A 75 12.37 -6.61 -10.26
C ILE A 75 12.50 -6.39 -8.75
N ALA A 76 12.77 -7.44 -7.98
CA ALA A 76 13.07 -7.33 -6.55
C ALA A 76 14.34 -6.49 -6.30
N ASN A 77 15.43 -6.74 -7.02
CA ASN A 77 16.66 -5.95 -6.91
C ASN A 77 16.43 -4.50 -7.34
N LYS A 78 15.61 -4.28 -8.38
CA LYS A 78 15.22 -2.92 -8.80
C LYS A 78 14.38 -2.22 -7.73
N ALA A 79 13.54 -2.94 -7.01
CA ALA A 79 12.76 -2.41 -5.89
C ALA A 79 13.62 -2.06 -4.68
N ASP A 80 14.68 -2.81 -4.42
CA ASP A 80 15.66 -2.46 -3.37
C ASP A 80 16.35 -1.13 -3.67
N ALA A 81 16.68 -0.87 -4.95
CA ALA A 81 17.32 0.37 -5.37
C ALA A 81 16.34 1.55 -5.60
N ASN A 82 15.08 1.27 -5.99
CA ASN A 82 14.11 2.29 -6.38
C ASN A 82 12.85 2.26 -5.49
N PRO A 83 12.63 3.29 -4.65
CA PRO A 83 11.51 3.33 -3.71
C PRO A 83 10.14 3.37 -4.41
N ARG A 84 10.05 3.84 -5.67
CA ARG A 84 8.80 3.84 -6.44
C ARG A 84 8.39 2.43 -6.83
N VAL A 85 9.34 1.60 -7.25
CA VAL A 85 9.09 0.19 -7.60
C VAL A 85 8.75 -0.60 -6.33
N LYS A 86 9.46 -0.35 -5.23
CA LYS A 86 9.16 -0.93 -3.92
C LYS A 86 7.74 -0.63 -3.46
N LYS A 87 7.33 0.64 -3.56
CA LYS A 87 5.97 1.06 -3.21
C LYS A 87 4.93 0.33 -4.06
N SER A 88 5.17 0.18 -5.35
CA SER A 88 4.23 -0.52 -6.22
C SER A 88 4.15 -2.03 -5.95
N LEU A 89 5.26 -2.69 -5.60
CA LEU A 89 5.24 -4.09 -5.16
C LEU A 89 4.52 -4.26 -3.82
N ALA A 90 4.68 -3.30 -2.90
CA ALA A 90 4.06 -3.33 -1.59
C ALA A 90 2.52 -3.36 -1.65
N GLU A 91 1.91 -2.88 -2.73
CA GLU A 91 0.46 -2.97 -2.96
C GLU A 91 -0.02 -4.43 -2.96
N VAL A 92 0.76 -5.35 -3.53
CA VAL A 92 0.45 -6.79 -3.60
C VAL A 92 1.02 -7.54 -2.39
N PHE A 93 2.01 -6.97 -1.70
CA PHE A 93 2.54 -7.53 -0.45
C PHE A 93 1.73 -7.15 0.80
N THR A 94 0.62 -6.43 0.63
CA THR A 94 -0.30 -6.11 1.73
C THR A 94 -0.67 -7.34 2.57
N ALA A 95 -0.66 -7.19 3.89
CA ALA A 95 -1.07 -8.26 4.81
C ALA A 95 -2.60 -8.50 4.80
N SER A 96 -3.39 -7.56 4.28
CA SER A 96 -4.86 -7.64 4.30
C SER A 96 -5.40 -8.34 3.04
N PRO A 97 -6.14 -9.46 3.17
CA PRO A 97 -6.69 -10.22 2.04
C PRO A 97 -7.68 -9.39 1.23
N SER A 98 -8.53 -8.60 1.89
CA SER A 98 -9.50 -7.73 1.21
C SER A 98 -8.85 -6.63 0.39
N LYS A 99 -7.72 -6.07 0.85
CA LYS A 99 -6.93 -5.12 0.06
C LYS A 99 -6.21 -5.81 -1.09
N LEU A 100 -5.69 -7.01 -0.86
CA LEU A 100 -5.06 -7.81 -1.90
C LEU A 100 -6.04 -8.10 -3.03
N LYS A 101 -7.26 -8.55 -2.70
CA LYS A 101 -8.34 -8.81 -3.67
C LYS A 101 -8.62 -7.59 -4.54
N LYS A 102 -8.88 -6.43 -3.93
CA LYS A 102 -9.12 -5.18 -4.66
C LYS A 102 -7.94 -4.77 -5.55
N THR A 103 -6.71 -4.99 -5.08
CA THR A 103 -5.51 -4.66 -5.85
C THR A 103 -5.39 -5.59 -7.06
N VAL A 104 -5.65 -6.88 -6.91
CA VAL A 104 -5.65 -7.85 -8.01
C VAL A 104 -6.74 -7.53 -9.02
N GLU A 105 -7.96 -7.24 -8.58
CA GLU A 105 -9.06 -6.81 -9.47
C GLU A 105 -8.67 -5.58 -10.30
N GLN A 106 -8.03 -4.57 -9.67
CA GLN A 106 -7.51 -3.40 -10.40
C GLN A 106 -6.42 -3.76 -11.40
N LEU A 107 -5.51 -4.68 -11.05
CA LEU A 107 -4.47 -5.15 -11.95
C LEU A 107 -5.05 -5.93 -13.13
N GLU A 108 -6.13 -6.69 -12.93
CA GLU A 108 -6.84 -7.43 -13.99
C GLU A 108 -7.56 -6.49 -14.96
N VAL A 109 -8.26 -5.47 -14.44
CA VAL A 109 -8.85 -4.41 -15.28
C VAL A 109 -7.76 -3.72 -16.10
N MET A 110 -6.58 -3.51 -15.54
CA MET A 110 -5.48 -2.92 -16.29
C MET A 110 -4.87 -3.90 -17.31
N ASP A 111 -4.86 -5.20 -17.04
CA ASP A 111 -4.45 -6.23 -18.01
C ASP A 111 -5.36 -6.26 -19.24
N THR A 112 -6.68 -6.11 -19.06
CA THR A 112 -7.62 -6.05 -20.18
C THR A 112 -7.37 -4.82 -21.05
N LEU A 113 -7.08 -3.67 -20.44
CA LEU A 113 -6.69 -2.45 -21.16
C LEU A 113 -5.37 -2.63 -21.93
N PHE A 114 -4.41 -3.37 -21.37
CA PHE A 114 -3.14 -3.65 -22.05
C PHE A 114 -3.32 -4.59 -23.25
N ARG A 115 -4.18 -5.60 -23.12
CA ARG A 115 -4.56 -6.48 -24.23
C ARG A 115 -5.32 -5.73 -25.33
N ALA A 116 -6.07 -4.68 -24.99
CA ALA A 116 -6.74 -3.80 -25.94
C ALA A 116 -5.78 -2.81 -26.65
N GLY A 117 -4.47 -2.87 -26.39
CA GLY A 117 -3.44 -2.12 -27.12
C GLY A 117 -2.75 -1.01 -26.34
N MET A 118 -3.15 -0.71 -25.10
CA MET A 118 -2.52 0.33 -24.26
C MET A 118 -1.37 -0.21 -23.41
N ARG A 119 -0.47 -1.00 -24.00
CA ARG A 119 0.60 -1.66 -23.24
C ARG A 119 1.72 -0.66 -22.87
N PRO A 120 2.10 -0.53 -21.59
CA PRO A 120 3.23 0.29 -21.19
C PRO A 120 4.54 -0.36 -21.63
N GLU A 121 5.55 0.47 -21.89
CA GLU A 121 6.82 0.00 -22.42
C GLU A 121 7.76 -0.54 -21.32
N GLY A 122 8.59 -1.51 -21.70
CA GLY A 122 9.72 -1.98 -20.90
C GLY A 122 9.37 -2.64 -19.56
N ASP A 123 10.02 -2.18 -18.49
CA ASP A 123 9.96 -2.79 -17.16
C ASP A 123 8.63 -2.55 -16.42
N GLU A 124 7.83 -1.56 -16.82
CA GLU A 124 6.55 -1.26 -16.17
C GLU A 124 5.51 -2.36 -16.47
N TYR A 125 5.49 -2.85 -17.70
CA TYR A 125 4.67 -4.01 -18.07
C TYR A 125 5.11 -5.26 -17.31
N LEU A 126 6.41 -5.52 -17.23
CA LEU A 126 6.92 -6.68 -16.50
C LEU A 126 6.55 -6.59 -15.01
N LEU A 127 6.70 -5.41 -14.39
CA LEU A 127 6.30 -5.19 -13.01
C LEU A 127 4.81 -5.47 -12.81
N HIS A 128 3.95 -5.02 -13.72
CA HIS A 128 2.51 -5.29 -13.68
C HIS A 128 2.19 -6.79 -13.79
N ASP A 129 2.75 -7.48 -14.77
CA ASP A 129 2.50 -8.92 -14.99
C ASP A 129 2.96 -9.76 -13.79
N LEU A 130 4.14 -9.46 -13.24
CA LEU A 130 4.66 -10.14 -12.04
C LEU A 130 3.80 -9.87 -10.80
N LYS A 131 3.33 -8.63 -10.61
CA LYS A 131 2.39 -8.27 -9.54
C LYS A 131 1.10 -9.06 -9.67
N LEU A 132 0.54 -9.13 -10.87
CA LEU A 132 -0.70 -9.82 -11.15
C LEU A 132 -0.58 -11.34 -10.91
N LYS A 133 0.49 -11.96 -11.41
CA LYS A 133 0.78 -13.39 -11.21
C LYS A 133 0.95 -13.75 -9.73
N TYR A 134 1.75 -12.97 -9.00
CA TYR A 134 1.97 -13.21 -7.57
C TYR A 134 0.70 -12.96 -6.75
N GLY A 135 0.00 -11.87 -7.03
CA GLY A 135 -1.24 -11.51 -6.33
C GLY A 135 -2.33 -12.56 -6.49
N ARG A 136 -2.55 -13.07 -7.71
CA ARG A 136 -3.52 -14.15 -7.97
C ARG A 136 -3.19 -15.42 -7.21
N ARG A 137 -1.95 -15.91 -7.33
CA ARG A 137 -1.52 -17.12 -6.61
C ARG A 137 -1.66 -16.99 -5.09
N ARG A 138 -1.35 -15.80 -4.56
CA ARG A 138 -1.50 -15.55 -3.12
C ARG A 138 -2.96 -15.56 -2.69
N LEU A 139 -3.86 -14.95 -3.45
CA LEU A 139 -5.30 -15.01 -3.20
C LEU A 139 -5.83 -16.44 -3.29
N GLU A 140 -5.40 -17.22 -4.28
CA GLU A 140 -5.77 -18.64 -4.39
C GLU A 140 -5.38 -19.43 -3.13
N ARG A 141 -4.17 -19.19 -2.59
CA ARG A 141 -3.72 -19.81 -1.34
C ARG A 141 -4.50 -19.34 -0.11
N GLU A 142 -4.83 -18.05 -0.04
CA GLU A 142 -5.63 -17.49 1.06
C GLU A 142 -7.06 -18.07 1.03
N ASN A 143 -7.68 -18.17 -0.15
CA ASN A 143 -9.01 -18.77 -0.33
C ASN A 143 -9.00 -20.28 -0.04
N ALA A 144 -7.97 -21.01 -0.45
CA ALA A 144 -7.84 -22.44 -0.16
C ALA A 144 -7.67 -22.73 1.34
N ARG A 145 -7.20 -21.74 2.12
CA ARG A 145 -7.01 -21.86 3.57
C ARG A 145 -8.29 -21.54 4.36
N ASP A 146 -9.26 -20.87 3.74
CA ASP A 146 -10.50 -20.43 4.38
C ASP A 146 -11.72 -21.00 3.63
N PRO A 147 -12.04 -22.30 3.80
CA PRO A 147 -13.03 -23.02 3.00
C PRO A 147 -14.47 -22.50 3.16
N ASP A 148 -14.74 -21.69 4.19
CA ASP A 148 -16.05 -21.10 4.46
C ASP A 148 -16.30 -19.79 3.70
N THR A 149 -15.35 -19.32 2.87
CA THR A 149 -15.53 -18.12 2.05
C THR A 149 -16.20 -18.49 0.72
N PRO A 150 -17.44 -18.04 0.43
CA PRO A 150 -18.12 -18.38 -0.82
C PRO A 150 -17.30 -17.87 -2.02
N SER A 151 -16.90 -18.80 -2.88
CA SER A 151 -16.12 -18.56 -4.09
C SER A 151 -16.92 -17.71 -5.09
N SER A 152 -16.68 -16.41 -5.09
CA SER A 152 -17.39 -15.45 -5.96
C SER A 152 -16.95 -15.51 -7.44
N HIS A 153 -16.42 -16.63 -7.93
CA HIS A 153 -15.92 -16.79 -9.30
C HIS A 153 -16.63 -17.86 -10.13
N GLY A 154 -17.81 -18.31 -9.72
CA GLY A 154 -18.61 -19.30 -10.45
C GLY A 154 -19.75 -18.76 -11.33
N ALA A 155 -19.78 -17.47 -11.71
CA ALA A 155 -20.96 -16.86 -12.35
C ALA A 155 -20.66 -16.03 -13.60
N SER A 156 -19.91 -16.58 -14.57
CA SER A 156 -19.78 -15.93 -15.88
C SER A 156 -19.53 -16.90 -17.04
N ASP A 157 -20.11 -18.10 -17.01
CA ASP A 157 -20.29 -18.92 -18.21
C ASP A 157 -21.79 -19.11 -18.44
N VAL A 158 -22.41 -18.10 -19.06
CA VAL A 158 -23.70 -18.26 -19.76
C VAL A 158 -23.41 -18.09 -21.24
N SER A 159 -23.43 -19.24 -21.87
CA SER A 159 -23.55 -19.59 -23.28
C SER A 159 -24.08 -18.49 -24.21
N THR A 160 -23.39 -18.32 -25.34
CA THR A 160 -24.00 -17.97 -26.63
C THR A 160 -23.54 -18.98 -27.66
#